data_AF-A0A850QKV3-F1
#
_entry.id   AF-A0A850QKV3-F1
#
_cell.length_a   1.000
_cell.length_b   1.000
_cell.length_c   1.000
_cell.angle_alpha   90.00
_cell.angle_beta   90.00
_cell.angle_gamma   90.00
#
_symmetry.space_group_name_H-M   'P 1'
#
loop_
_entity.id
_entity.type
_entity.pdbx_description
1 polymer ?
#
loop_
_entity_poly.entity_id
_entity_poly.type
_entity_poly.pdbx_seq_one_letter_code
_entity_poly.pdbx_strand_id
1 'polypeptide(L)'
;MQNHFELFQLPVQFTLDTDRLNAAYREVQNQVHPDKFVQATDAEKRIAMQWATRANEAYQTLKKPIKRATYLCELHGVNLQSESNTSMPAEFLMQQMEWREAFEEARHLNDIHALMELETTLHDALKTQLQQVANTLNNQDFAMASQHIRSCMFLEKFIADIAALEE
;
A
#
# COMPACT_ATOMS: atom_id res chain seq x y z
N MET A 1 9.13 -8.64 19.52
CA MET A 1 8.55 -7.32 19.18
C MET A 1 7.15 -7.58 18.64
N GLN A 2 6.14 -6.83 19.09
CA GLN A 2 4.82 -6.91 18.48
C GLN A 2 4.84 -6.36 17.05
N ASN A 3 4.24 -7.09 16.10
CA ASN A 3 4.10 -6.59 14.73
C ASN A 3 2.95 -5.55 14.63
N HIS A 4 2.76 -4.91 13.47
CA HIS A 4 1.73 -3.88 13.28
C HIS A 4 0.31 -4.41 13.48
N PHE A 5 0.01 -5.66 13.11
CA PHE A 5 -1.31 -6.25 13.30
C PHE A 5 -1.57 -6.52 14.78
N GLU A 6 -0.59 -7.07 15.50
CA GLU A 6 -0.67 -7.31 16.94
C GLU A 6 -0.87 -6.02 17.75
N LEU A 7 -0.27 -4.91 17.32
CA LEU A 7 -0.46 -3.59 17.94
C LEU A 7 -1.95 -3.17 17.96
N PHE A 8 -2.70 -3.55 16.93
CA PHE A 8 -4.13 -3.25 16.81
C PHE A 8 -5.03 -4.45 17.14
N GLN A 9 -4.45 -5.55 17.63
CA GLN A 9 -5.17 -6.79 17.92
C GLN A 9 -5.94 -7.33 16.70
N LEU A 10 -5.35 -7.19 15.52
CA LEU A 10 -5.89 -7.65 14.25
C LEU A 10 -5.22 -8.95 13.81
N PRO A 11 -5.92 -9.82 13.05
CA PRO A 11 -5.30 -11.00 12.45
C PRO A 11 -4.23 -10.60 11.42
N VAL A 12 -3.13 -11.34 11.39
CA VAL A 12 -2.04 -11.16 10.42
C VAL A 12 -2.47 -11.73 9.07
N GLN A 13 -3.12 -10.91 8.26
CA GLN A 13 -3.63 -11.30 6.94
C GLN A 13 -3.78 -10.10 6.01
N PHE A 14 -3.82 -10.34 4.70
CA PHE A 14 -3.97 -9.26 3.72
C PHE A 14 -5.38 -8.65 3.71
N THR A 15 -6.41 -9.48 3.83
CA THR A 15 -7.81 -9.02 3.91
C THR A 15 -8.03 -8.30 5.24
N LEU A 16 -8.27 -6.99 5.17
CA LEU A 16 -8.39 -6.14 6.35
C LEU A 16 -9.71 -5.38 6.32
N ASP A 17 -10.44 -5.46 7.43
CA ASP A 17 -11.57 -4.58 7.69
C ASP A 17 -11.03 -3.19 8.09
N THR A 18 -11.27 -2.21 7.22
CA THR A 18 -10.74 -0.86 7.40
C THR A 18 -11.42 -0.14 8.56
N ASP A 19 -12.69 -0.45 8.85
CA ASP A 19 -13.42 0.16 9.97
C ASP A 19 -12.89 -0.37 11.30
N ARG A 20 -12.59 -1.68 11.38
CA ARG A 20 -11.91 -2.26 12.55
C ARG A 20 -10.52 -1.67 12.75
N LEU A 21 -9.73 -1.48 11.69
CA LEU A 21 -8.44 -0.79 11.77
C LEU A 21 -8.61 0.65 12.29
N ASN A 22 -9.57 1.40 11.76
CA ASN A 22 -9.83 2.78 12.18
C ASN A 22 -10.24 2.86 13.66
N ALA A 23 -11.10 1.94 14.12
CA ALA A 23 -11.53 1.86 15.51
C ALA A 23 -10.35 1.55 16.45
N ALA A 24 -9.56 0.52 16.13
CA ALA A 24 -8.38 0.15 16.91
C ALA A 24 -7.33 1.28 16.94
N TYR A 25 -7.12 1.98 15.83
CA TYR A 25 -6.22 3.12 15.77
C TYR A 25 -6.67 4.26 16.68
N ARG A 26 -7.97 4.60 16.67
CA ARG A 26 -8.53 5.63 17.56
C ARG A 26 -8.40 5.25 19.04
N GLU A 27 -8.60 3.98 19.37
CA GLU A 27 -8.42 3.48 20.73
C GLU A 27 -6.98 3.65 21.20
N VAL A 28 -5.99 3.25 20.39
CA VAL A 28 -4.57 3.43 20.70
C VAL A 28 -4.22 4.91 20.83
N GLN A 29 -4.64 5.76 19.87
CA GLN A 29 -4.42 7.21 19.92
C GLN A 29 -5.00 7.85 21.19
N ASN A 30 -6.19 7.43 21.60
CA ASN A 30 -6.79 7.90 22.85
C ASN A 30 -5.97 7.51 24.07
N GLN A 31 -5.26 6.38 24.07
CA GLN A 31 -4.42 5.95 25.19
C GLN A 31 -3.10 6.73 25.27
N VAL A 32 -2.56 7.19 24.13
CA VAL A 32 -1.29 7.93 24.03
C VAL A 32 -1.43 9.45 23.92
N HIS A 33 -2.65 9.96 23.91
CA HIS A 33 -2.88 11.37 23.63
C HIS A 33 -2.09 12.28 24.60
N PRO A 34 -1.35 13.30 24.11
CA PRO A 34 -0.51 14.16 24.95
C PRO A 34 -1.25 14.78 26.14
N ASP A 35 -2.54 15.10 25.98
CA ASP A 35 -3.39 15.67 27.04
C ASP A 35 -3.50 14.76 28.28
N LYS A 36 -3.36 13.44 28.13
CA LYS A 36 -3.36 12.51 29.26
C LYS A 36 -2.05 12.54 30.06
N PHE A 37 -0.99 13.07 29.45
CA PHE A 37 0.36 13.10 30.02
C PHE A 37 0.81 14.51 30.41
N VAL A 38 -0.09 15.50 30.49
CA VAL A 38 0.25 16.88 30.88
C VAL A 38 0.97 16.92 32.24
N GLN A 39 0.48 16.15 33.20
CA GLN A 39 1.06 16.01 34.55
C GLN A 39 2.12 14.90 34.67
N ALA A 40 2.39 14.17 33.60
CA ALA A 40 3.37 13.08 33.61
C ALA A 40 4.81 13.60 33.55
N THR A 41 5.74 12.75 33.99
CA THR A 41 7.17 13.00 33.90
C THR A 41 7.64 13.07 32.44
N ASP A 42 8.79 13.70 32.21
CA ASP A 42 9.37 13.78 30.86
C ASP A 42 9.67 12.39 30.26
N ALA A 43 10.00 11.41 31.12
CA ALA A 43 10.20 10.03 30.70
C ALA A 43 8.89 9.40 30.18
N GLU A 44 7.78 9.58 30.90
CA GLU A 44 6.47 9.07 30.49
C GLU A 44 5.96 9.77 29.22
N LYS A 45 6.12 11.09 29.12
CA LYS A 45 5.81 11.85 27.89
C LYS A 45 6.57 11.32 26.68
N ARG A 46 7.86 11.00 26.84
CA ARG A 46 8.69 10.44 25.77
C ARG A 46 8.22 9.05 25.36
N ILE A 47 7.87 8.19 26.31
CA ILE A 47 7.32 6.85 26.02
C ILE A 47 5.99 6.96 25.27
N ALA A 48 5.09 7.84 25.72
CA ALA A 48 3.82 8.08 25.04
C ALA A 48 4.01 8.55 23.59
N MET A 49 4.94 9.49 23.36
CA MET A 49 5.29 9.97 22.02
C MET A 49 5.82 8.84 21.12
N GLN A 50 6.73 8.00 21.62
CA GLN A 50 7.24 6.85 20.86
C GLN A 50 6.12 5.88 20.49
N TRP A 51 5.19 5.65 21.42
CA TRP A 51 4.07 4.75 21.20
C TRP A 51 3.07 5.34 20.17
N ALA A 52 2.80 6.65 20.23
CA ALA A 52 1.99 7.36 19.23
C ALA A 52 2.58 7.30 17.82
N THR A 53 3.88 7.55 17.69
CA THR A 53 4.59 7.45 16.40
C THR A 53 4.48 6.05 15.82
N ARG A 54 4.74 5.01 16.64
CA ARG A 54 4.63 3.61 16.22
C ARG A 54 3.20 3.24 15.80
N ALA A 55 2.20 3.73 16.52
CA ALA A 55 0.80 3.51 16.16
C ALA A 55 0.45 4.17 14.82
N ASN A 56 0.90 5.40 14.57
CA ASN A 56 0.67 6.05 13.28
C ASN A 56 1.36 5.29 12.13
N GLU A 57 2.61 4.89 12.32
CA GLU A 57 3.37 4.15 11.31
C GLU A 57 2.74 2.79 10.98
N ALA A 58 2.31 2.06 12.01
CA ALA A 58 1.56 0.81 11.85
C ALA A 58 0.23 1.04 11.10
N TYR A 59 -0.51 2.09 11.47
CA TYR A 59 -1.78 2.42 10.83
C TYR A 59 -1.59 2.76 9.35
N GLN A 60 -0.62 3.62 9.02
CA GLN A 60 -0.33 4.00 7.63
C GLN A 60 0.12 2.79 6.79
N THR A 61 0.88 1.88 7.40
CA THR A 61 1.33 0.64 6.75
C THR A 61 0.16 -0.29 6.47
N LEU A 62 -0.69 -0.54 7.46
CA LEU A 62 -1.81 -1.46 7.31
C LEU A 62 -2.96 -0.87 6.48
N LYS A 63 -3.17 0.44 6.46
CA LYS A 63 -4.27 1.07 5.72
C LYS A 63 -4.10 0.94 4.21
N LYS A 64 -2.88 1.09 3.70
CA LYS A 64 -2.60 1.05 2.25
C LYS A 64 -2.38 -0.40 1.79
N PRO A 65 -3.14 -0.93 0.82
CA PRO A 65 -3.04 -2.34 0.40
C PRO A 65 -1.62 -2.76 0.00
N ILE A 66 -0.94 -1.97 -0.84
CA ILE A 66 0.43 -2.29 -1.28
C ILE A 66 1.40 -2.31 -0.09
N LYS A 67 1.37 -1.29 0.79
CA LYS A 67 2.22 -1.27 1.99
C LYS A 67 1.95 -2.45 2.92
N ARG A 68 0.67 -2.80 3.10
CA ARG A 68 0.26 -3.96 3.90
C ARG A 68 0.77 -5.27 3.31
N ALA A 69 0.69 -5.43 1.99
CA ALA A 69 1.21 -6.61 1.29
C ALA A 69 2.74 -6.72 1.42
N THR A 70 3.47 -5.62 1.18
CA THR A 70 4.93 -5.57 1.38
C THR A 70 5.30 -5.94 2.80
N TYR A 71 4.62 -5.38 3.80
CA TYR A 71 4.85 -5.68 5.21
C TYR A 71 4.59 -7.15 5.55
N LEU A 72 3.55 -7.76 4.99
CA LEU A 72 3.31 -9.20 5.15
C LEU A 72 4.45 -10.03 4.59
N CYS A 73 4.98 -9.72 3.40
CA CYS A 73 6.14 -10.41 2.86
C CYS A 73 7.39 -10.24 3.76
N GLU A 74 7.62 -9.04 4.29
CA GLU A 74 8.73 -8.76 5.22
C GLU A 74 8.64 -9.59 6.51
N LEU A 75 7.43 -9.75 7.08
CA LEU A 75 7.20 -10.61 8.24
C LEU A 75 7.57 -12.07 7.98
N HIS A 76 7.50 -12.51 6.72
CA HIS A 76 7.89 -13.85 6.27
C HIS A 76 9.33 -13.92 5.73
N GLY A 77 10.14 -12.87 5.94
CA GLY A 77 11.55 -12.84 5.54
C GLY A 77 11.79 -12.58 4.04
N VAL A 78 10.75 -12.23 3.28
CA VAL A 78 10.87 -11.86 1.87
C VAL A 78 10.99 -10.35 1.76
N ASN A 79 12.21 -9.88 1.51
CA ASN A 79 12.46 -8.48 1.20
C ASN A 79 12.19 -8.23 -0.29
N LEU A 80 11.21 -7.37 -0.59
CA LEU A 80 10.84 -7.07 -1.97
C LEU A 80 11.96 -6.38 -2.75
N GLN A 81 12.96 -5.82 -2.07
CA GLN A 81 14.01 -5.01 -2.68
C GLN A 81 13.41 -4.01 -3.66
N SER A 82 12.31 -3.35 -3.28
CA SER A 82 11.47 -2.55 -4.18
C SER A 82 12.22 -1.43 -4.91
N GLU A 83 13.40 -1.03 -4.42
CA GLU A 83 14.29 -0.06 -5.07
C GLU A 83 15.37 -0.70 -5.98
N SER A 84 15.78 -1.95 -5.75
CA SER A 84 16.88 -2.59 -6.50
C SER A 84 16.46 -3.76 -7.39
N ASN A 85 15.29 -4.34 -7.18
CA ASN A 85 14.75 -5.43 -7.97
C ASN A 85 13.57 -4.94 -8.83
N THR A 86 13.88 -4.58 -10.07
CA THR A 86 12.94 -4.12 -11.09
C THR A 86 12.52 -5.24 -12.05
N SER A 87 12.80 -6.50 -11.72
CA SER A 87 12.45 -7.63 -12.58
C SER A 87 10.93 -7.81 -12.58
N MET A 88 10.35 -7.71 -13.77
CA MET A 88 8.91 -7.84 -14.04
C MET A 88 8.68 -8.92 -15.10
N PRO A 89 7.52 -9.59 -15.09
CA PRO A 89 7.12 -10.49 -16.17
C PRO A 89 7.10 -9.76 -17.52
N ALA A 90 7.59 -10.40 -18.58
CA ALA A 90 7.67 -9.81 -19.92
C ALA A 90 6.29 -9.34 -20.43
N GLU A 91 5.24 -10.12 -20.15
CA GLU A 91 3.85 -9.77 -20.48
C GLU A 91 3.42 -8.44 -19.84
N PHE A 92 3.78 -8.21 -18.58
CA PHE A 92 3.47 -6.94 -17.90
C PHE A 92 4.24 -5.76 -18.50
N LEU A 93 5.50 -5.98 -18.91
CA LEU A 93 6.30 -4.94 -19.55
C LEU A 93 5.72 -4.54 -20.92
N MET A 94 5.26 -5.51 -21.72
CA MET A 94 4.58 -5.23 -22.98
C MET A 94 3.30 -4.43 -22.75
N GLN A 95 2.47 -4.86 -21.79
CA GLN A 95 1.25 -4.14 -21.45
C GLN A 95 1.52 -2.70 -20.97
N GLN A 96 2.61 -2.51 -20.20
CA GLN A 96 3.03 -1.18 -19.77
C GLN A 96 3.42 -0.28 -20.95
N MET A 97 4.07 -0.83 -21.98
CA MET A 97 4.39 -0.08 -23.19
C MET A 97 3.13 0.34 -23.93
N GLU A 98 2.17 -0.58 -24.10
CA GLU A 98 0.88 -0.30 -24.75
C GLU A 98 0.10 0.82 -24.03
N TRP A 99 0.02 0.78 -22.70
CA TRP A 99 -0.65 1.84 -21.95
C TRP A 99 0.06 3.19 -22.07
N ARG A 100 1.39 3.21 -22.16
CA ARG A 100 2.16 4.44 -22.38
C ARG A 100 1.91 5.02 -23.77
N GLU A 101 1.87 4.17 -24.79
CA GLU A 101 1.55 4.59 -26.15
C GLU A 101 0.13 5.17 -26.24
N ALA A 102 -0.86 4.47 -25.67
CA ALA A 102 -2.24 4.95 -25.59
C ALA A 102 -2.34 6.31 -24.87
N PHE A 103 -1.60 6.49 -23.77
CA PHE A 103 -1.54 7.76 -23.06
C PHE A 103 -0.96 8.89 -23.93
N GLU A 104 0.17 8.63 -24.59
CA GLU A 104 0.82 9.63 -25.45
C GLU A 104 -0.05 10.02 -26.65
N GLU A 105 -0.71 9.05 -27.27
CA GLU A 105 -1.64 9.26 -28.38
C GLU A 105 -2.85 10.09 -27.94
N ALA A 106 -3.52 9.70 -26.85
CA ALA A 106 -4.67 10.42 -26.30
C ALA A 106 -4.30 11.87 -25.96
N ARG A 107 -3.13 12.09 -25.35
CA ARG A 107 -2.61 13.43 -25.06
C ARG A 107 -2.32 14.22 -26.34
N HIS A 108 -1.69 13.61 -27.34
CA HIS A 108 -1.39 14.29 -28.61
C HIS A 108 -2.66 14.72 -29.35
N LEU A 109 -3.71 13.91 -29.29
CA LEU A 109 -5.01 14.19 -29.90
C LEU A 109 -5.91 15.09 -29.03
N ASN A 110 -5.52 15.39 -27.79
CA ASN A 110 -6.39 16.01 -26.77
C ASN A 110 -7.70 15.25 -26.57
N ASP A 111 -7.65 13.93 -26.65
CA ASP A 111 -8.80 13.05 -26.50
C ASP A 111 -9.02 12.72 -25.02
N ILE A 112 -9.86 13.54 -24.38
CA ILE A 112 -10.23 13.39 -22.96
C ILE A 112 -10.94 12.05 -22.72
N HIS A 113 -11.74 11.57 -23.69
CA HIS A 113 -12.46 10.31 -23.52
C HIS A 113 -11.49 9.13 -23.47
N ALA A 114 -10.51 9.10 -24.37
CA ALA A 114 -9.46 8.08 -24.37
C ALA A 114 -8.62 8.10 -23.08
N LEU A 115 -8.34 9.27 -22.50
CA LEU A 115 -7.67 9.39 -21.20
C LEU A 115 -8.50 8.78 -20.07
N MET A 116 -9.80 9.11 -20.00
CA MET A 116 -10.71 8.54 -18.98
C MET A 116 -10.87 7.01 -19.11
N GLU A 117 -10.94 6.49 -20.33
CA GLU A 117 -10.98 5.05 -20.58
C GLU A 117 -9.68 4.36 -20.16
N LEU A 118 -8.53 4.97 -20.44
CA LEU A 118 -7.23 4.46 -20.01
C LEU A 118 -7.11 4.46 -18.49
N GLU A 119 -7.52 5.54 -17.82
CA GLU A 119 -7.52 5.62 -16.35
C GLU A 119 -8.39 4.51 -15.75
N THR A 120 -9.58 4.29 -16.29
CA THR A 120 -10.48 3.20 -15.87
C THR A 120 -9.80 1.84 -16.04
N THR A 121 -9.19 1.60 -17.20
CA THR A 121 -8.45 0.37 -17.51
C THR A 121 -7.31 0.11 -16.53
N LEU A 122 -6.54 1.15 -16.18
CA LEU A 122 -5.43 1.04 -15.22
C LEU A 122 -5.93 0.73 -13.80
N HIS A 123 -7.05 1.33 -13.38
CA HIS A 123 -7.66 1.01 -12.09
C HIS A 123 -8.17 -0.43 -12.01
N ASP A 124 -8.78 -0.94 -13.08
CA ASP A 124 -9.23 -2.34 -13.17
C ASP A 124 -8.04 -3.32 -13.18
N ALA A 125 -6.96 -2.97 -13.88
CA ALA A 125 -5.71 -3.73 -13.83
C ALA A 125 -5.13 -3.76 -12.41
N LEU A 126 -5.09 -2.62 -11.70
CA LEU A 126 -4.61 -2.53 -10.32
C LEU A 126 -5.45 -3.39 -9.38
N LYS A 127 -6.78 -3.33 -9.51
CA LYS A 127 -7.70 -4.15 -8.71
C LYS A 127 -7.46 -5.64 -8.96
N THR A 128 -7.25 -6.04 -10.21
CA THR A 128 -6.93 -7.43 -10.58
C THR A 128 -5.60 -7.88 -9.96
N GLN A 129 -4.56 -7.05 -10.05
CA GLN A 129 -3.28 -7.37 -9.43
C GLN A 129 -3.37 -7.47 -7.90
N LEU A 130 -4.12 -6.60 -7.24
CA LEU A 130 -4.37 -6.69 -5.79
C LEU A 130 -5.11 -7.98 -5.39
N GLN A 131 -6.00 -8.49 -6.24
CA GLN A 131 -6.61 -9.81 -6.02
C GLN A 131 -5.58 -10.93 -6.14
N GLN A 132 -4.67 -10.87 -7.12
CA GLN A 132 -3.57 -11.83 -7.23
C GLN A 132 -2.62 -11.79 -6.03
N VAL A 133 -2.32 -10.58 -5.52
CA VAL A 133 -1.58 -10.41 -4.25
C VAL A 133 -2.32 -11.11 -3.10
N ALA A 134 -3.62 -10.91 -2.95
CA ALA A 134 -4.40 -11.57 -1.90
C ALA A 134 -4.33 -13.10 -2.01
N ASN A 135 -4.50 -13.64 -3.22
CA ASN A 135 -4.47 -15.08 -3.48
C ASN A 135 -3.10 -15.69 -3.18
N THR A 136 -2.03 -15.07 -3.68
CA THR A 136 -0.65 -15.54 -3.49
C THR A 136 -0.22 -15.48 -2.03
N LEU A 137 -0.56 -14.40 -1.31
CA LEU A 137 -0.31 -14.30 0.14
C LEU A 137 -1.08 -15.35 0.94
N ASN A 138 -2.35 -15.62 0.60
CA ASN A 138 -3.13 -16.68 1.25
C ASN A 138 -2.54 -18.08 1.02
N ASN A 139 -1.97 -18.31 -0.16
CA ASN A 139 -1.27 -19.55 -0.52
C ASN A 139 0.18 -19.61 0.00
N GLN A 140 0.64 -18.58 0.73
CA GLN A 140 2.02 -18.44 1.22
C GLN A 140 3.09 -18.43 0.11
N ASP A 141 2.70 -18.09 -1.12
CA ASP A 141 3.63 -17.90 -2.24
C ASP A 141 4.15 -16.45 -2.25
N PHE A 142 5.06 -16.17 -1.31
CA PHE A 142 5.61 -14.83 -1.14
C PHE A 142 6.51 -14.40 -2.32
N ALA A 143 7.08 -15.35 -3.05
CA ALA A 143 7.88 -15.08 -4.24
C ALA A 143 7.00 -14.51 -5.36
N MET A 144 5.87 -15.17 -5.66
CA MET A 144 4.89 -14.65 -6.61
C MET A 144 4.21 -13.40 -6.11
N ALA A 145 3.85 -13.33 -4.82
CA ALA A 145 3.27 -12.12 -4.23
C ALA A 145 4.18 -10.90 -4.46
N SER A 146 5.50 -11.06 -4.31
CA SER A 146 6.46 -9.96 -4.55
C SER A 146 6.39 -9.42 -5.98
N GLN A 147 6.16 -10.26 -6.98
CA GLN A 147 6.03 -9.85 -8.38
C GLN A 147 4.73 -9.05 -8.59
N HIS A 148 3.59 -9.56 -8.09
CA HIS A 148 2.32 -8.86 -8.19
C HIS A 148 2.30 -7.53 -7.43
N ILE A 149 2.96 -7.47 -6.26
CA ILE A 149 3.11 -6.22 -5.50
C ILE A 149 3.90 -5.19 -6.30
N ARG A 150 4.99 -5.57 -6.98
CA ARG A 150 5.72 -4.66 -7.88
C ARG A 150 4.84 -4.16 -9.02
N SER A 151 4.04 -5.02 -9.64
CA SER A 151 3.09 -4.61 -10.69
C SER A 151 2.12 -3.56 -10.16
N CYS A 152 1.59 -3.74 -8.94
CA CYS A 152 0.72 -2.77 -8.30
C CYS A 152 1.43 -1.42 -8.08
N MET A 153 2.70 -1.42 -7.65
CA MET A 153 3.47 -0.18 -7.44
C MET A 153 3.67 0.60 -8.74
N PHE A 154 3.93 -0.09 -9.86
CA PHE A 154 4.03 0.55 -11.17
C PHE A 154 2.70 1.17 -11.62
N LEU A 155 1.59 0.45 -11.40
CA LEU A 155 0.24 0.94 -11.73
C LEU A 155 -0.15 2.15 -10.89
N GLU A 156 0.04 2.12 -9.56
CA GLU A 156 -0.24 3.29 -8.70
C GLU A 156 0.57 4.51 -9.12
N LYS A 157 1.86 4.31 -9.45
CA LYS A 157 2.71 5.39 -9.93
C LYS A 157 2.19 5.94 -11.27
N PHE A 158 1.85 5.07 -12.21
CA PHE A 158 1.42 5.51 -13.53
C PHE A 158 0.07 6.24 -13.48
N ILE A 159 -0.89 5.75 -12.69
CA ILE A 159 -2.16 6.44 -12.45
C ILE A 159 -1.91 7.84 -11.86
N ALA A 160 -1.02 7.96 -10.86
CA ALA A 160 -0.66 9.24 -10.28
C ALA A 160 0.03 10.18 -11.29
N ASP A 161 0.90 9.66 -12.15
CA ASP A 161 1.57 10.42 -13.21
C ASP A 161 0.56 10.95 -14.24
N ILE A 162 -0.48 10.18 -14.59
CA ILE A 162 -1.56 10.62 -15.48
C ILE A 162 -2.36 11.75 -14.82
N ALA A 163 -2.83 11.55 -13.59
CA ALA A 163 -3.63 12.55 -12.87
C ALA A 163 -2.88 13.88 -12.70
N ALA A 164 -1.57 13.84 -12.46
CA ALA A 164 -0.74 15.06 -12.32
C ALA A 164 -0.52 15.82 -13.64
N LEU A 165 -0.80 15.20 -14.79
CA LEU A 165 -0.69 15.83 -16.12
C LEU A 165 -2.04 16.37 -16.62
N GLU A 166 -3.15 16.04 -15.96
CA GLU A 166 -4.48 16.58 -16.24
C GLU A 166 -4.77 17.91 -15.50
N GLU A 167 -4.01 18.23 -14.45
CA GLU A 167 -4.03 19.52 -13.72
C GLU A 167 -3.30 20.64 -14.49
#